data_AF-A0A221SKX3-F1
#
_entry.id   AF-A0A221SKX3-F1
#
_cell.length_a   1.000
_cell.length_b   1.000
_cell.length_c   1.000
_cell.angle_alpha   90.00
_cell.angle_beta   90.00
_cell.angle_gamma   90.00
#
_symmetry.space_group_name_H-M   'P 1'
#
loop_
_entity.id
_entity.type
_entity.pdbx_description
1 polymer ?
#
loop_
_entity_poly.entity_id
_entity_poly.type
_entity_poly.pdbx_seq_one_letter_code
_entity_poly.pdbx_strand_id
1 'polypeptide(L)'
;MSRGMNGPELAIGDGAMGFWAALEEVYPETRQQRCWMHKTMNVLNCLPKSAQAKAKDSLHDIWQAETKAEAEKAFDLFIKMYEPKYPKAAICLQKDRDEMMAFYDFPAQHWQSIRTSNPIESTFGTIRHRTRRSKGCLSRDGMLHMMFKLGQCAEKKWRRLRGFDYLTKVITGVKFKDGVEVTDVDLVAA
;
A
#
# COMPACT_ATOMS: atom_id res chain seq x y z
N MET A 1 -13.30 17.08 -6.65
CA MET A 1 -14.49 17.11 -7.54
C MET A 1 -14.39 18.14 -8.67
N SER A 2 -13.96 19.38 -8.44
CA SER A 2 -13.87 20.44 -9.48
C SER A 2 -12.99 20.14 -10.71
N ARG A 3 -12.13 19.11 -10.65
CA ARG A 3 -11.29 18.65 -11.76
C ARG A 3 -11.84 17.40 -12.48
N GLY A 4 -13.07 16.96 -12.17
CA GLY A 4 -13.76 15.87 -12.89
C GLY A 4 -13.27 14.44 -12.61
N MET A 5 -12.68 14.19 -11.43
CA MET A 5 -12.17 12.87 -11.06
C MET A 5 -13.24 12.04 -10.33
N ASN A 6 -13.42 10.79 -10.75
CA ASN A 6 -14.23 9.80 -10.03
C ASN A 6 -13.50 9.29 -8.77
N GLY A 7 -14.24 8.74 -7.82
CA GLY A 7 -13.66 8.11 -6.63
C GLY A 7 -12.75 6.93 -7.01
N PRO A 8 -11.57 6.78 -6.39
CA PRO A 8 -10.72 5.62 -6.63
C PRO A 8 -11.30 4.36 -5.98
N GLU A 9 -11.09 3.20 -6.61
CA GLU A 9 -11.48 1.89 -6.04
C GLU A 9 -10.63 1.47 -4.84
N LEU A 10 -9.39 1.97 -4.77
CA LEU A 10 -8.41 1.70 -3.72
C LEU A 10 -7.57 2.93 -3.44
N ALA A 11 -7.43 3.28 -2.16
CA ALA A 11 -6.42 4.21 -1.69
C ALA A 11 -5.42 3.49 -0.80
N ILE A 12 -4.11 3.71 -1.06
CA ILE A 12 -3.02 3.11 -0.29
C ILE A 12 -2.25 4.22 0.38
N GLY A 13 -2.14 4.15 1.71
CA GLY A 13 -1.51 5.20 2.51
C GLY A 13 -0.74 4.66 3.71
N ASP A 14 0.01 5.53 4.36
CA ASP A 14 0.58 5.27 5.68
C ASP A 14 -0.50 5.43 6.77
N GLY A 15 -0.11 5.64 8.02
CA GLY A 15 -1.03 5.85 9.14
C GLY A 15 -1.51 7.28 9.35
N ALA A 16 -1.34 8.18 8.38
CA ALA A 16 -1.73 9.58 8.53
C ALA A 16 -3.26 9.74 8.65
N MET A 17 -3.74 10.04 9.87
CA MET A 17 -5.18 10.12 10.17
C MET A 17 -5.94 11.15 9.30
N GLY A 18 -5.31 12.29 9.00
CA GLY A 18 -5.95 13.34 8.20
C GLY A 18 -6.21 12.94 6.75
N PHE A 19 -5.38 12.06 6.17
CA PHE A 19 -5.63 11.54 4.82
C PHE A 19 -6.85 10.64 4.80
N TRP A 20 -6.96 9.71 5.76
CA TRP A 20 -8.07 8.76 5.83
C TRP A 20 -9.40 9.45 6.15
N ALA A 21 -9.42 10.40 7.09
CA ALA A 21 -10.60 11.17 7.41
C ALA A 21 -11.14 11.96 6.19
N ALA A 22 -10.24 12.61 5.44
CA ALA A 22 -10.63 13.32 4.22
C ALA A 22 -11.08 12.39 3.10
N LEU A 23 -10.49 11.19 3.00
CA LEU A 23 -10.88 10.20 2.01
C LEU A 23 -12.29 9.67 2.29
N GLU A 24 -12.59 9.35 3.55
CA GLU A 24 -13.91 8.88 3.99
C GLU A 24 -15.00 9.95 3.74
N GLU A 25 -14.68 11.22 3.96
CA GLU A 25 -15.59 12.35 3.70
C GLU A 25 -15.87 12.54 2.20
N VAL A 26 -14.83 12.44 1.36
CA VAL A 26 -14.94 12.81 -0.07
C VAL A 26 -15.31 11.62 -0.96
N TYR A 27 -14.84 10.41 -0.62
CA TYR A 27 -15.02 9.17 -1.37
C TYR A 27 -15.26 7.98 -0.41
N PRO A 28 -16.44 7.89 0.23
CA PRO A 28 -16.73 6.86 1.25
C PRO A 28 -16.65 5.43 0.71
N GLU A 29 -16.91 5.23 -0.58
CA GLU A 29 -16.84 3.92 -1.23
C GLU A 29 -15.40 3.46 -1.53
N THR A 30 -14.40 4.34 -1.38
CA THR A 30 -13.00 3.99 -1.63
C THR A 30 -12.49 3.04 -0.56
N ARG A 31 -12.05 1.84 -0.97
CA ARG A 31 -11.39 0.92 -0.05
C ARG A 31 -10.06 1.47 0.44
N GLN A 32 -9.83 1.33 1.73
CA GLN A 32 -8.61 1.76 2.39
C GLN A 32 -7.62 0.61 2.49
N GLN A 33 -6.36 0.87 2.14
CA GLN A 33 -5.28 -0.08 2.35
C GLN A 33 -4.09 0.58 3.05
N ARG A 34 -3.56 -0.11 4.05
CA ARG A 34 -2.33 0.33 4.72
C ARG A 34 -1.11 -0.17 3.97
N CYS A 35 -0.17 0.73 3.73
CA CYS A 35 1.06 0.45 2.99
C CYS A 35 1.94 -0.56 3.76
N TRP A 36 2.14 -1.74 3.17
CA TRP A 36 2.97 -2.82 3.75
C TRP A 36 4.40 -2.39 4.07
N MET A 37 5.00 -1.52 3.25
CA MET A 37 6.38 -1.06 3.47
C MET A 37 6.50 -0.19 4.74
N HIS A 38 5.61 0.80 4.88
CA HIS A 38 5.56 1.64 6.09
C HIS A 38 5.18 0.82 7.32
N LYS A 39 4.21 -0.08 7.16
CA LYS A 39 3.74 -0.91 8.26
C LYS A 39 4.82 -1.87 8.76
N THR A 40 5.55 -2.51 7.85
CA THR A 40 6.72 -3.34 8.18
C THR A 40 7.72 -2.53 9.00
N MET A 41 8.07 -1.32 8.56
CA MET A 41 9.00 -0.46 9.31
C MET A 41 8.46 -0.10 10.71
N ASN A 42 7.17 0.21 10.84
CA ASN A 42 6.55 0.52 12.14
C ASN A 42 6.59 -0.67 13.11
N VAL A 43 6.35 -1.89 12.61
CA VAL A 43 6.44 -3.11 13.42
C VAL A 43 7.90 -3.39 13.82
N LEU A 44 8.85 -3.27 12.88
CA LEU A 44 10.27 -3.49 13.17
C LEU A 44 10.83 -2.48 14.19
N ASN A 45 10.34 -1.24 14.18
CA ASN A 45 10.71 -0.22 15.18
C ASN A 45 10.28 -0.58 16.62
N CYS A 46 9.33 -1.50 16.77
CA CYS A 46 8.91 -2.03 18.07
C CYS A 46 9.73 -3.26 18.51
N LEU A 47 10.74 -3.67 17.73
CA LEU A 47 11.56 -4.85 17.97
C LEU A 47 13.04 -4.49 18.16
N PRO A 48 13.79 -5.24 18.99
CA PRO A 48 15.24 -5.10 19.05
C PRO A 48 15.88 -5.51 17.72
N LYS A 49 16.99 -4.86 17.34
CA LYS A 49 17.69 -5.10 16.07
C LYS A 49 17.97 -6.58 15.78
N SER A 50 18.30 -7.36 16.81
CA SER A 50 18.58 -8.80 16.70
C SER A 50 17.39 -9.64 16.24
N ALA A 51 16.15 -9.18 16.48
CA ALA A 51 14.93 -9.88 16.08
C ALA A 51 14.35 -9.38 14.73
N GLN A 52 14.82 -8.22 14.24
CA GLN A 52 14.20 -7.54 13.10
C GLN A 52 14.32 -8.33 11.79
N ALA A 53 15.44 -9.01 11.53
CA ALA A 53 15.62 -9.79 10.30
C ALA A 53 14.54 -10.89 10.20
N LYS A 54 14.45 -11.75 11.22
CA LYS A 54 13.45 -12.82 11.27
C LYS A 54 12.01 -12.29 11.24
N ALA A 55 11.73 -11.20 11.97
CA ALA A 55 10.40 -10.60 11.97
C ALA A 55 10.02 -10.03 10.62
N LYS A 56 10.98 -9.48 9.88
CA LYS A 56 10.76 -8.98 8.52
C LYS A 56 10.40 -10.13 7.58
N ASP A 57 11.09 -11.26 7.69
CA ASP A 57 10.77 -12.45 6.88
C ASP A 57 9.35 -12.95 7.21
N SER A 58 8.99 -13.07 8.50
CA SER A 58 7.62 -13.43 8.89
C SER A 58 6.55 -12.44 8.43
N LEU A 59 6.87 -11.14 8.37
CA LEU A 59 5.94 -10.15 7.79
C LEU A 59 5.81 -10.33 6.27
N HIS A 60 6.91 -10.66 5.58
CA HIS A 60 6.92 -11.00 4.16
C HIS A 60 6.04 -12.21 3.86
N ASP A 61 6.08 -13.25 4.69
CA ASP A 61 5.24 -14.45 4.55
C ASP A 61 3.74 -14.08 4.52
N ILE A 62 3.32 -13.06 5.27
CA ILE A 62 1.93 -12.60 5.27
C ILE A 62 1.56 -11.98 3.94
N TRP A 63 2.27 -10.93 3.52
CA TRP A 63 1.83 -10.16 2.35
C TRP A 63 2.21 -10.80 1.04
N GLN A 64 3.10 -11.78 1.02
CA GLN A 64 3.42 -12.58 -0.16
C GLN A 64 2.58 -13.84 -0.31
N ALA A 65 1.78 -14.21 0.69
CA ALA A 65 0.90 -15.38 0.62
C ALA A 65 0.00 -15.34 -0.62
N GLU A 66 -0.27 -16.52 -1.19
CA GLU A 66 -1.03 -16.65 -2.44
C GLU A 66 -2.51 -16.37 -2.23
N THR A 67 -3.03 -16.66 -1.04
CA THR A 67 -4.43 -16.41 -0.67
C THR A 67 -4.54 -15.62 0.62
N LYS A 68 -5.67 -14.92 0.80
CA LYS A 68 -6.01 -14.23 2.05
C LYS A 68 -6.04 -15.20 3.22
N ALA A 69 -6.57 -16.41 3.04
CA ALA A 69 -6.61 -17.42 4.10
C ALA A 69 -5.21 -17.84 4.59
N GLU A 70 -4.24 -17.94 3.69
CA GLU A 70 -2.84 -18.20 4.07
C GLU A 70 -2.19 -16.99 4.73
N ALA A 71 -2.48 -15.78 4.25
CA ALA A 71 -2.03 -14.54 4.88
C ALA A 71 -2.53 -14.45 6.33
N GLU A 72 -3.80 -14.77 6.58
CA GLU A 72 -4.40 -14.80 7.92
C GLU A 72 -3.69 -15.79 8.84
N LYS A 73 -3.39 -17.01 8.34
CA LYS A 73 -2.63 -18.01 9.11
C LYS A 73 -1.22 -17.51 9.44
N ALA A 74 -0.52 -16.91 8.48
CA ALA A 74 0.80 -16.33 8.70
C ALA A 74 0.75 -15.14 9.67
N PHE A 75 -0.33 -14.35 9.63
CA PHE A 75 -0.57 -13.24 10.55
C PHE A 75 -0.74 -13.75 11.98
N ASP A 76 -1.60 -14.74 12.20
CA ASP A 76 -1.81 -15.34 13.51
C ASP A 76 -0.53 -15.99 14.06
N LEU A 77 0.26 -16.62 13.18
CA LEU A 77 1.57 -17.15 13.55
C LEU A 77 2.53 -16.03 14.01
N PHE A 78 2.57 -14.90 13.29
CA PHE A 78 3.37 -13.75 13.70
C PHE A 78 2.95 -13.27 15.10
N ILE A 79 1.65 -13.10 15.35
CA ILE A 79 1.14 -12.70 16.66
C ILE A 79 1.60 -13.69 17.74
N LYS A 80 1.32 -14.99 17.54
CA LYS A 80 1.70 -16.03 18.49
C LYS A 80 3.20 -16.06 18.81
N MET A 81 4.04 -15.81 17.81
CA MET A 81 5.50 -15.82 17.96
C MET A 81 6.04 -14.59 18.69
N TYR A 82 5.50 -13.41 18.41
CA TYR A 82 6.10 -12.14 18.85
C TYR A 82 5.36 -11.50 20.03
N GLU A 83 4.06 -11.72 20.19
CA GLU A 83 3.25 -11.12 21.26
C GLU A 83 3.79 -11.39 22.68
N PRO A 84 4.20 -12.62 23.06
CA PRO A 84 4.63 -12.90 24.44
C PRO A 84 5.84 -12.08 24.90
N LYS A 85 6.72 -11.70 23.97
CA LYS A 85 7.97 -10.97 24.26
C LYS A 85 7.95 -9.53 23.77
N TYR A 86 7.16 -9.25 22.74
CA TYR A 86 7.11 -7.98 22.03
C TYR A 86 5.66 -7.56 21.75
N PRO A 87 4.83 -7.36 22.79
CA PRO A 87 3.39 -7.08 22.63
C PRO A 87 3.13 -5.81 21.81
N LYS A 88 4.02 -4.80 21.88
CA LYS A 88 3.92 -3.59 21.07
C LYS A 88 4.01 -3.86 19.56
N ALA A 89 4.83 -4.82 19.14
CA ALA A 89 4.95 -5.19 17.73
C ALA A 89 3.69 -5.92 17.24
N ALA A 90 3.14 -6.80 18.06
CA ALA A 90 1.89 -7.51 17.79
C ALA A 90 0.69 -6.54 17.70
N ILE A 91 0.50 -5.67 18.70
CA ILE A 91 -0.55 -4.63 18.71
C ILE A 91 -0.39 -3.70 17.50
N CYS A 92 0.85 -3.29 17.21
CA CYS A 92 1.13 -2.49 16.03
C CYS A 92 0.59 -3.20 14.80
N LEU A 93 0.97 -4.44 14.53
CA LEU A 93 0.49 -5.20 13.37
C LEU A 93 -1.04 -5.39 13.36
N GLN A 94 -1.62 -5.89 14.45
CA GLN A 94 -3.06 -6.18 14.59
C GLN A 94 -3.98 -5.01 14.27
N LYS A 95 -3.59 -3.78 14.63
CA LYS A 95 -4.43 -2.59 14.46
C LYS A 95 -4.94 -2.39 13.02
N ASP A 96 -4.16 -2.79 12.02
CA ASP A 96 -4.47 -2.53 10.61
C ASP A 96 -4.70 -3.87 9.84
N ARG A 97 -5.14 -4.93 10.51
CA ARG A 97 -5.20 -6.30 9.94
C ARG A 97 -6.01 -6.35 8.64
N ASP A 98 -7.22 -5.82 8.66
CA ASP A 98 -8.14 -5.88 7.52
C ASP A 98 -7.65 -5.00 6.36
N GLU A 99 -7.25 -3.76 6.65
CA GLU A 99 -6.77 -2.82 5.64
C GLU A 99 -5.45 -3.27 5.02
N MET A 100 -4.66 -4.11 5.69
CA MET A 100 -3.45 -4.68 5.09
C MET A 100 -3.75 -5.77 4.06
N MET A 101 -4.92 -6.41 4.14
CA MET A 101 -5.31 -7.52 3.26
C MET A 101 -6.26 -7.11 2.12
N ALA A 102 -6.64 -5.83 2.04
CA ALA A 102 -7.56 -5.32 1.03
C ALA A 102 -7.15 -5.63 -0.42
N PHE A 103 -5.85 -5.79 -0.71
CA PHE A 103 -5.37 -6.09 -2.06
C PHE A 103 -5.85 -7.45 -2.60
N TYR A 104 -6.22 -8.41 -1.75
CA TYR A 104 -6.70 -9.74 -2.19
C TYR A 104 -8.01 -9.65 -2.99
N ASP A 105 -8.76 -8.57 -2.82
CA ASP A 105 -10.01 -8.29 -3.55
C ASP A 105 -9.77 -7.52 -4.87
N PHE A 106 -8.53 -7.52 -5.36
CA PHE A 106 -8.09 -6.92 -6.63
C PHE A 106 -7.33 -7.96 -7.47
N PRO A 107 -7.23 -7.80 -8.80
CA PRO A 107 -6.56 -8.75 -9.68
C PRO A 107 -5.13 -9.08 -9.22
N ALA A 108 -4.75 -10.36 -9.25
CA ALA A 108 -3.42 -10.81 -8.85
C ALA A 108 -2.28 -10.10 -9.60
N GLN A 109 -2.54 -9.72 -10.86
CA GLN A 109 -1.61 -8.99 -11.71
C GLN A 109 -1.27 -7.60 -11.18
N HIS A 110 -2.15 -6.99 -10.37
CA HIS A 110 -1.96 -5.67 -9.76
C HIS A 110 -1.19 -5.75 -8.44
N TRP A 111 -1.19 -6.90 -7.77
CA TRP A 111 -0.69 -7.05 -6.39
C TRP A 111 0.75 -6.58 -6.20
N GLN A 112 1.62 -6.76 -7.18
CA GLN A 112 3.00 -6.29 -7.06
C GLN A 112 3.08 -4.76 -7.00
N SER A 113 2.25 -4.06 -7.77
CA SER A 113 2.16 -2.60 -7.75
C SER A 113 1.49 -2.10 -6.47
N ILE A 114 0.49 -2.82 -5.97
CA ILE A 114 -0.28 -2.47 -4.77
C ILE A 114 0.54 -2.69 -3.47
N ARG A 115 1.28 -3.80 -3.38
CA ARG A 115 2.02 -4.19 -2.16
C ARG A 115 3.36 -3.48 -1.99
N THR A 116 3.86 -2.78 -3.01
CA THR A 116 5.17 -2.14 -2.99
C THR A 116 5.08 -0.62 -3.09
N SER A 117 6.07 0.08 -2.54
CA SER A 117 6.17 1.54 -2.64
C SER A 117 6.93 2.01 -3.88
N ASN A 118 7.38 1.09 -4.75
CA ASN A 118 8.23 1.43 -5.91
C ASN A 118 7.61 2.48 -6.86
N PRO A 119 6.29 2.46 -7.18
CA PRO A 119 5.68 3.51 -8.02
C PRO A 119 5.87 4.94 -7.46
N ILE A 120 5.86 5.06 -6.12
CA ILE A 120 6.05 6.33 -5.41
C ILE A 120 7.55 6.62 -5.26
N GLU A 121 8.31 5.67 -4.71
CA GLU A 121 9.72 5.85 -4.36
C GLU A 121 10.61 6.09 -5.58
N SER A 122 10.36 5.43 -6.70
CA SER A 122 11.11 5.65 -7.94
C SER A 122 10.90 7.06 -8.52
N THR A 123 9.67 7.58 -8.43
CA THR A 123 9.31 8.92 -8.87
C THR A 123 9.91 9.99 -7.94
N PHE A 124 9.71 9.83 -6.63
CA PHE A 124 10.13 10.83 -5.65
C PHE A 124 11.62 10.75 -5.28
N GLY A 125 12.33 9.66 -5.60
CA GLY A 125 13.76 9.52 -5.32
C GLY A 125 14.60 10.65 -5.92
N THR A 126 14.40 10.96 -7.21
CA THR A 126 15.10 12.06 -7.89
C THR A 126 14.73 13.42 -7.30
N ILE A 127 13.45 13.63 -6.99
CA ILE A 127 12.95 14.87 -6.40
C ILE A 127 13.63 15.11 -5.05
N ARG A 128 13.57 14.13 -4.13
CA ARG A 128 14.22 14.22 -2.81
C ARG A 128 15.72 14.43 -2.90
N HIS A 129 16.39 13.76 -3.83
CA HIS A 129 17.83 13.94 -4.03
C HIS A 129 18.18 15.39 -4.38
N ARG A 130 17.44 15.99 -5.32
CA ARG A 130 17.69 17.37 -5.78
C ARG A 130 17.27 18.40 -4.74
N THR A 131 16.11 18.23 -4.10
CA THR A 131 15.61 19.17 -3.07
C THR A 131 16.51 19.19 -1.84
N ARG A 132 17.10 18.04 -1.45
CA ARG A 132 18.11 18.00 -0.38
C ARG A 132 19.36 18.81 -0.72
N ARG A 133 19.81 18.78 -1.98
CA ARG A 133 21.02 19.49 -2.43
C ARG A 133 20.82 20.99 -2.61
N SER A 134 19.60 21.42 -2.93
CA SER A 134 19.24 22.84 -3.10
C SER A 134 18.59 23.45 -1.85
N LYS A 135 18.61 22.74 -0.72
CA LYS A 135 18.02 23.21 0.54
C LYS A 135 18.72 24.50 0.98
N GLY A 136 17.94 25.55 1.22
CA GLY A 136 18.45 26.87 1.61
C GLY A 136 18.88 27.77 0.43
N CYS A 137 18.88 27.27 -0.80
CA CYS A 137 19.29 28.04 -1.98
C CYS A 137 18.11 28.66 -2.75
N LEU A 138 16.88 28.23 -2.48
CA LEU A 138 15.69 28.63 -3.23
C LEU A 138 14.62 29.19 -2.28
N SER A 139 13.82 30.14 -2.79
CA SER A 139 12.55 30.52 -2.15
C SER A 139 11.58 29.33 -2.16
N ARG A 140 10.50 29.44 -1.39
CA ARG A 140 9.42 28.43 -1.39
C ARG A 140 8.90 28.16 -2.80
N ASP A 141 8.62 29.22 -3.55
CA ASP A 141 8.05 29.11 -4.90
C ASP A 141 9.11 28.60 -5.90
N GLY A 142 10.38 28.99 -5.73
CA GLY A 142 11.49 28.43 -6.51
C GLY A 142 11.68 26.93 -6.29
N MET A 143 11.55 26.47 -5.03
CA MET A 143 11.56 25.04 -4.70
C MET A 143 10.38 24.31 -5.34
N LEU A 144 9.17 24.90 -5.28
CA LEU A 144 7.97 24.33 -5.89
C LEU A 144 8.11 24.19 -7.41
N HIS A 145 8.63 25.21 -8.10
CA HIS A 145 8.92 25.13 -9.54
C HIS A 145 9.92 24.03 -9.87
N MET A 146 10.99 23.90 -9.08
CA MET A 146 11.96 22.83 -9.28
C MET A 146 11.32 21.44 -9.08
N MET A 147 10.55 21.25 -8.01
CA MET A 147 9.83 20.00 -7.75
C MET A 147 8.86 19.66 -8.89
N PHE A 148 8.09 20.65 -9.37
CA PHE A 148 7.19 20.48 -10.50
C PHE A 148 7.93 20.05 -11.76
N LYS A 149 9.01 20.73 -12.13
CA LYS A 149 9.84 20.36 -13.30
C LYS A 149 10.46 18.98 -13.17
N LEU A 150 10.91 18.60 -11.98
CA LEU A 150 11.43 17.25 -11.75
C LEU A 150 10.32 16.19 -11.86
N GLY A 151 9.10 16.49 -11.43
CA GLY A 151 7.92 15.67 -11.66
C GLY A 151 7.63 15.47 -13.15
N GLN A 152 7.61 16.54 -13.93
CA GLN A 152 7.45 16.47 -15.40
C GLN A 152 8.59 15.70 -16.09
N CYS A 153 9.79 15.68 -15.52
CA CYS A 153 10.87 14.84 -16.05
C CYS A 153 10.68 13.36 -15.70
N ALA A 154 10.15 13.06 -14.51
CA ALA A 154 9.89 11.69 -14.06
C ALA A 154 8.73 11.06 -14.85
N GLU A 155 7.67 11.84 -15.15
CA GLU A 155 6.46 11.34 -15.81
C GLU A 155 6.75 10.67 -17.17
N LYS A 156 7.77 11.15 -17.89
CA LYS A 156 8.20 10.64 -19.20
C LYS A 156 8.69 9.19 -19.16
N LYS A 157 9.03 8.67 -17.98
CA LYS A 157 9.54 7.30 -17.79
C LYS A 157 8.56 6.40 -17.04
N TRP A 158 7.37 6.88 -16.74
CA TRP A 158 6.38 6.07 -16.04
C TRP A 158 5.92 4.89 -16.91
N ARG A 159 5.76 3.76 -16.24
CA ARG A 159 5.26 2.53 -16.85
C ARG A 159 3.79 2.40 -16.49
N ARG A 160 3.02 1.75 -17.36
CA ARG A 160 1.64 1.36 -17.06
C ARG A 160 1.61 0.45 -15.83
N LEU A 161 0.47 0.45 -15.14
CA LEU A 161 0.20 -0.49 -14.06
C LEU A 161 0.41 -1.93 -14.57
N ARG A 162 1.01 -2.80 -13.75
CA ARG A 162 1.11 -4.23 -14.09
C ARG A 162 -0.31 -4.79 -14.18
N GLY A 163 -0.58 -5.59 -15.22
CA GLY A 163 -1.95 -6.05 -15.48
C GLY A 163 -2.90 -4.93 -15.91
N PHE A 164 -2.41 -3.92 -16.64
CA PHE A 164 -3.21 -2.78 -17.10
C PHE A 164 -4.54 -3.18 -17.76
N ASP A 165 -4.57 -4.29 -18.48
CA ASP A 165 -5.78 -4.78 -19.17
C ASP A 165 -6.90 -5.21 -18.21
N TYR A 166 -6.57 -5.52 -16.94
CA TYR A 166 -7.55 -5.81 -15.89
C TYR A 166 -8.12 -4.55 -15.24
N LEU A 167 -7.55 -3.37 -15.53
CA LEU A 167 -8.04 -2.11 -14.94
C LEU A 167 -9.49 -1.82 -15.34
N THR A 168 -9.87 -2.14 -16.58
CA THR A 168 -11.26 -1.99 -17.04
C THR A 168 -12.21 -2.83 -16.18
N LYS A 169 -11.85 -4.06 -15.85
CA LYS A 169 -12.67 -4.96 -15.01
C LYS A 169 -12.88 -4.38 -13.62
N VAL A 170 -11.81 -3.82 -13.04
CA VAL A 170 -11.87 -3.14 -11.74
C VAL A 170 -12.80 -1.92 -11.79
N ILE A 171 -12.67 -1.07 -12.82
CA ILE A 171 -13.51 0.13 -13.00
C ILE A 171 -14.98 -0.23 -13.27
N THR A 172 -15.25 -1.36 -13.95
CA THR A 172 -16.62 -1.84 -14.19
C THR A 172 -17.22 -2.60 -13.01
N GLY A 173 -16.49 -2.73 -11.89
CA GLY A 173 -17.00 -3.33 -10.65
C GLY A 173 -16.96 -4.86 -10.58
N VAL A 174 -16.17 -5.52 -11.45
CA VAL A 174 -15.95 -6.98 -11.36
C VAL A 174 -15.33 -7.30 -10.00
N LYS A 175 -15.88 -8.33 -9.33
CA LYS A 175 -15.39 -8.77 -8.02
C LYS A 175 -14.27 -9.80 -8.18
N PHE A 176 -13.30 -9.71 -7.29
CA PHE A 176 -12.17 -10.62 -7.22
C PHE A 176 -12.10 -11.22 -5.82
N LYS A 177 -11.71 -12.49 -5.75
CA LYS A 177 -11.39 -13.20 -4.51
C LYS A 177 -10.03 -13.87 -4.71
N ASP A 178 -9.09 -13.56 -3.83
CA ASP A 178 -7.69 -14.01 -3.95
C ASP A 178 -7.11 -13.70 -5.35
N GLY A 179 -7.50 -12.55 -5.92
CA GLY A 179 -7.01 -12.06 -7.19
C GLY A 179 -7.53 -12.78 -8.43
N VAL A 180 -8.46 -13.71 -8.26
CA VAL A 180 -9.21 -14.38 -9.32
C VAL A 180 -10.61 -13.78 -9.43
N GLU A 181 -11.11 -13.64 -10.66
CA GLU A 181 -12.48 -13.16 -10.92
C GLU A 181 -13.50 -14.12 -10.33
N VAL A 182 -14.45 -13.58 -9.57
CA VAL A 182 -15.56 -14.35 -9.02
C VAL A 182 -16.59 -14.54 -10.14
N THR A 183 -16.90 -15.78 -10.49
CA THR A 183 -17.98 -16.10 -11.42
C THR A 183 -19.26 -16.43 -10.66
N ASP A 184 -20.44 -16.38 -11.30
CA ASP A 184 -21.72 -16.70 -10.66
C ASP A 184 -21.75 -18.09 -10.01
N VAL A 185 -20.91 -19.03 -10.46
CA VAL A 185 -20.80 -20.38 -9.88
C VAL A 185 -20.14 -20.33 -8.49
N ASP A 186 -19.26 -19.37 -8.23
CA ASP A 186 -18.52 -19.23 -6.97
C ASP A 186 -19.38 -18.58 -5.87
N LEU A 187 -20.45 -17.86 -6.22
CA LEU A 187 -21.37 -17.21 -5.29
C LEU A 187 -22.41 -18.18 -4.70
N VAL A 188 -22.67 -19.31 -5.36
CA VAL A 188 -23.63 -20.34 -4.91
C VAL A 188 -22.98 -21.37 -3.98
N ALA A 189 -21.64 -21.41 -3.93
CA ALA A 189 -20.85 -22.36 -3.15
C ALA A 189 -20.27 -21.77 -1.84
N ALA A 190 -20.53 -20.49 -1.54
CA ALA A 190 -20.10 -19.79 -0.33
C ALA A 190 -21.27 -19.59 0.64
#